data_AF-A0A2P6N7W7-F1
#
_entry.id   AF-A0A2P6N7W7-F1
#
_cell.length_a   1.000
_cell.length_b   1.000
_cell.length_c   1.000
_cell.angle_alpha   90.00
_cell.angle_beta   90.00
_cell.angle_gamma   90.00
#
_symmetry.space_group_name_H-M   'P 1'
#
loop_
_entity.id
_entity.type
_entity.pdbx_description
1 polymer ?
#
loop_
_entity_poly.entity_id
_entity_poly.type
_entity_poly.pdbx_seq_one_letter_code
_entity_poly.pdbx_strand_id
1 'polypeptide(L)'
;MVLSAVVHDYFPCVPSEWVSNPPNGKKSRMTLANCHETVQPYQYTKGRWGYGLNESNPKMVADTLDKNRKMVYIKGDAPDGQTSPTYQVKDAAAFNKWWNSSWPGQDPIKIYLSLNLDKNTGLYGIDTNAFYPIENQGWGNNQNIEENHNYGFCVEVHGAFIFNRSATLTFTGDDDLWIF
;
A
#
# COMPACT_ATOMS: atom_id res chain seq x y z
N MET A 1 22.07 3.56 5.72
CA MET A 1 21.81 4.00 4.33
C MET A 1 20.50 4.77 4.33
N VAL A 2 20.32 5.78 3.47
CA VAL A 2 19.04 6.51 3.38
C VAL A 2 18.45 6.30 1.99
N LEU A 3 17.20 5.88 1.92
CA LEU A 3 16.44 5.72 0.69
C LEU A 3 15.38 6.81 0.57
N SER A 4 15.27 7.43 -0.59
CA SER A 4 14.11 8.26 -0.91
C SER A 4 12.94 7.34 -1.26
N ALA A 5 11.80 7.57 -0.61
CA ALA A 5 10.56 6.83 -0.83
C ALA A 5 9.41 7.80 -1.09
N VAL A 6 8.37 7.28 -1.72
CA VAL A 6 7.04 7.90 -1.74
C VAL A 6 6.09 6.94 -1.04
N VAL A 7 5.41 7.42 -0.01
CA VAL A 7 4.27 6.72 0.57
C VAL A 7 3.03 7.19 -0.17
N HIS A 8 2.32 6.25 -0.76
CA HIS A 8 1.03 6.44 -1.37
C HIS A 8 -0.03 6.16 -0.32
N ASP A 9 -0.40 7.19 0.44
CA ASP A 9 -1.49 7.08 1.41
C ASP A 9 -2.80 6.93 0.66
N TYR A 10 -3.59 5.92 1.00
CA TYR A 10 -4.78 5.52 0.26
C TYR A 10 -5.99 5.46 1.19
N PHE A 11 -7.02 6.21 0.80
CA PHE A 11 -8.34 6.12 1.37
C PHE A 11 -9.38 5.83 0.29
N PRO A 12 -10.18 4.77 0.49
CA PRO A 12 -11.07 4.34 -0.56
C PRO A 12 -12.41 5.13 -0.57
N CYS A 13 -12.72 5.85 0.50
CA CYS A 13 -13.98 6.57 0.69
C CYS A 13 -13.81 8.08 0.63
N VAL A 14 -14.01 8.68 -0.54
CA VAL A 14 -13.76 10.11 -0.76
C VAL A 14 -15.06 10.82 -1.16
N PRO A 15 -15.77 11.48 -0.23
CA PRO A 15 -16.79 12.45 -0.57
C PRO A 15 -16.15 13.65 -1.28
N SER A 16 -17.01 14.52 -1.84
CA SER A 16 -16.61 15.83 -2.33
C SER A 16 -16.03 16.76 -1.24
N GLU A 17 -16.13 16.41 0.04
CA GLU A 17 -15.70 17.23 1.17
C GLU A 17 -15.02 16.35 2.24
N TRP A 18 -13.70 16.44 2.34
CA TRP A 18 -12.97 15.98 3.51
C TRP A 18 -12.78 17.12 4.50
N VAL A 19 -12.64 16.77 5.77
CA VAL A 19 -12.31 17.75 6.81
C VAL A 19 -10.91 17.51 7.33
N SER A 20 -10.18 18.59 7.57
CA SER A 20 -8.96 18.54 8.36
C SER A 20 -9.30 18.03 9.76
N ASN A 21 -8.54 17.06 10.27
CA ASN A 21 -8.73 16.44 11.56
C ASN A 21 -7.41 16.44 12.37
N PRO A 22 -6.79 17.59 12.68
CA PRO A 22 -5.54 17.61 13.44
C PRO A 22 -5.71 16.95 14.83
N PRO A 23 -4.71 16.20 15.34
CA PRO A 23 -3.42 15.92 14.71
C PRO A 23 -3.49 14.84 13.61
N ASN A 24 -4.59 14.13 13.47
CA ASN A 24 -4.80 12.92 12.67
C ASN A 24 -4.96 13.14 11.14
N GLY A 25 -4.33 14.15 10.54
CA GLY A 25 -4.42 14.38 9.09
C GLY A 25 -5.84 14.72 8.58
N LYS A 26 -6.33 13.97 7.59
CA LYS A 26 -7.61 14.11 6.89
C LYS A 26 -8.61 13.07 7.39
N LYS A 27 -9.89 13.43 7.43
CA LYS A 27 -10.98 12.51 7.76
C LYS A 27 -12.12 12.60 6.76
N SER A 28 -12.69 11.44 6.44
CA SER A 28 -13.92 11.30 5.68
C SER A 28 -14.82 10.24 6.30
N ARG A 29 -16.14 10.38 6.10
CA ARG A 29 -17.13 9.41 6.56
C ARG A 29 -17.23 8.27 5.56
N MET A 30 -16.97 7.04 6.03
CA MET A 30 -17.20 5.82 5.24
C MET A 30 -18.70 5.56 5.12
N THR A 31 -19.28 5.93 3.96
CA THR A 31 -20.67 5.64 3.62
C THR A 31 -20.70 5.00 2.23
N LEU A 32 -21.70 4.18 1.94
CA LEU A 32 -21.90 3.62 0.59
C LEU A 32 -22.00 4.69 -0.52
N ALA A 33 -22.38 5.92 -0.17
CA ALA A 33 -22.45 7.04 -1.11
C ALA A 33 -21.07 7.63 -1.46
N ASN A 34 -20.11 7.54 -0.52
CA ASN A 34 -18.78 8.15 -0.65
C ASN A 34 -17.67 7.14 -0.93
N CYS A 35 -17.95 5.87 -0.66
CA CYS A 35 -17.07 4.75 -0.94
C CYS A 35 -17.37 4.25 -2.35
N HIS A 36 -16.39 4.32 -3.26
CA HIS A 36 -16.52 3.79 -4.61
C HIS A 36 -16.87 2.29 -4.62
N GLU A 37 -17.61 1.79 -5.61
CA GLU A 37 -17.89 0.34 -5.75
C GLU A 37 -16.63 -0.55 -5.94
N THR A 38 -15.45 0.06 -6.08
CA THR A 38 -14.14 -0.60 -6.19
C THR A 38 -13.32 -0.49 -4.91
N VAL A 39 -13.94 -0.03 -3.83
CA VAL A 39 -13.33 0.01 -2.51
C VAL A 39 -12.95 -1.45 -2.19
N GLN A 40 -11.86 -1.64 -1.47
CA GLN A 40 -11.70 -2.81 -0.63
C GLN A 40 -12.24 -2.50 0.77
N PRO A 41 -13.55 -2.22 0.98
CA PRO A 41 -14.05 -2.23 2.32
C PRO A 41 -14.43 -3.69 2.62
N TYR A 42 -14.42 -3.98 3.90
CA TYR A 42 -15.28 -4.93 4.60
C TYR A 42 -16.54 -5.50 3.88
N GLN A 43 -17.18 -4.76 2.96
CA GLN A 43 -18.47 -5.09 2.35
C GLN A 43 -18.42 -6.01 1.13
N TYR A 44 -17.31 -6.04 0.36
CA TYR A 44 -17.19 -6.87 -0.85
C TYR A 44 -16.22 -8.05 -0.68
N THR A 45 -15.61 -8.18 0.50
CA THR A 45 -14.84 -9.36 0.86
C THR A 45 -15.78 -10.45 1.36
N LYS A 46 -15.71 -11.63 0.74
CA LYS A 46 -16.41 -12.82 1.25
C LYS A 46 -15.91 -13.13 2.67
N GLY A 47 -16.75 -12.90 3.68
CA GLY A 47 -16.43 -13.18 5.08
C GLY A 47 -16.03 -11.97 5.95
N ARG A 48 -16.25 -10.74 5.48
CA ARG A 48 -16.08 -9.47 6.23
C ARG A 48 -14.63 -9.07 6.57
N TRP A 49 -13.71 -10.03 6.70
CA TRP A 49 -12.27 -9.80 6.78
C TRP A 49 -11.59 -10.50 5.62
N GLY A 50 -10.93 -9.72 4.76
CA GLY A 50 -10.14 -10.29 3.67
C GLY A 50 -8.80 -10.74 4.20
N TYR A 51 -8.65 -12.04 4.39
CA TYR A 51 -7.33 -12.63 4.62
C TYR A 51 -6.74 -13.06 3.29
N GLY A 52 -5.44 -12.80 3.11
CA GLY A 52 -4.66 -13.38 2.02
C GLY A 52 -4.50 -14.89 2.17
N LEU A 53 -3.77 -15.49 1.25
CA LEU A 53 -3.32 -16.87 1.40
C LEU A 53 -2.18 -16.93 2.45
N ASN A 54 -2.01 -18.07 3.11
CA ASN A 54 -0.86 -18.32 3.98
C ASN A 54 0.46 -18.49 3.18
N GLU A 55 0.37 -18.54 1.86
CA GLU A 55 1.48 -18.63 0.92
C GLU A 55 1.42 -17.46 -0.05
N SER A 56 2.54 -17.18 -0.72
CA SER A 56 2.60 -16.10 -1.72
C SER A 56 1.51 -16.26 -2.79
N ASN A 57 0.83 -15.17 -3.13
CA ASN A 57 -0.15 -15.11 -4.22
C ASN A 57 0.45 -14.38 -5.44
N PRO A 58 1.32 -15.03 -6.25
CA PRO A 58 2.00 -14.35 -7.33
C PRO A 58 1.06 -13.96 -8.48
N LYS A 59 1.61 -13.23 -9.45
CA LYS A 59 0.93 -12.80 -10.69
C LYS A 59 -0.26 -11.87 -10.43
N MET A 60 -0.19 -11.06 -9.37
CA MET A 60 -1.10 -9.92 -9.23
C MET A 60 -0.75 -8.83 -10.26
N VAL A 61 0.55 -8.60 -10.46
CA VAL A 61 1.12 -7.66 -11.43
C VAL A 61 2.01 -8.41 -12.43
N ALA A 62 2.23 -7.80 -13.59
CA ALA A 62 3.13 -8.31 -14.63
C ALA A 62 4.58 -8.36 -14.15
N ASP A 63 5.40 -9.16 -14.84
CA ASP A 63 6.83 -9.32 -14.52
C ASP A 63 7.68 -8.10 -14.93
N THR A 64 7.09 -7.13 -15.63
CA THR A 64 7.76 -5.90 -16.07
C THR A 64 6.94 -4.67 -15.75
N LEU A 65 7.62 -3.59 -15.36
CA LEU A 65 7.00 -2.27 -15.22
C LEU A 65 6.61 -1.68 -16.57
N ASP A 66 5.63 -0.77 -16.56
CA ASP A 66 5.26 0.01 -17.73
C ASP A 66 6.32 1.08 -18.09
N LYS A 67 6.07 1.84 -19.17
CA LYS A 67 6.97 2.93 -19.62
C LYS A 67 7.21 4.04 -18.59
N ASN A 68 6.34 4.14 -17.57
CA ASN A 68 6.44 5.11 -16.49
C ASN A 68 7.07 4.52 -15.22
N ARG A 69 7.59 3.28 -15.30
CA ARG A 69 8.10 2.50 -14.16
C ARG A 69 7.02 2.21 -13.11
N LYS A 70 5.77 1.97 -13.54
CA LYS A 70 4.65 1.58 -12.67
C LYS A 70 4.28 0.12 -12.90
N MET A 71 3.78 -0.51 -11.84
CA MET A 71 3.29 -1.88 -11.89
C MET A 71 2.05 -1.99 -12.80
N VAL A 72 1.94 -3.11 -13.51
CA VAL A 72 0.79 -3.39 -14.39
C VAL A 72 -0.03 -4.52 -13.77
N TYR A 73 -1.26 -4.25 -13.35
CA TYR A 73 -2.16 -5.28 -12.81
C TYR A 73 -2.57 -6.29 -13.90
N ILE A 74 -2.48 -7.59 -13.59
CA ILE A 74 -2.79 -8.67 -14.55
C ILE A 74 -3.66 -9.80 -13.96
N LYS A 75 -3.99 -9.78 -12.66
CA LYS A 75 -4.77 -10.88 -12.04
C LYS A 75 -6.15 -11.06 -12.66
N GLY A 76 -6.69 -10.00 -13.26
CA GLY A 76 -8.07 -9.93 -13.75
C GLY A 76 -9.05 -9.53 -12.65
N ASP A 77 -10.32 -9.45 -13.03
CA ASP A 77 -11.39 -9.04 -12.12
C ASP A 77 -11.72 -10.17 -11.14
N ALA A 78 -12.04 -9.78 -9.91
CA ALA A 78 -12.50 -10.69 -8.89
C ALA A 78 -13.86 -11.29 -9.29
N PRO A 79 -14.02 -12.62 -9.24
CA PRO A 79 -15.28 -13.27 -9.60
C PRO A 79 -16.47 -12.70 -8.83
N ASP A 80 -17.60 -12.53 -9.53
CA ASP A 80 -18.85 -11.97 -8.98
C ASP A 80 -18.70 -10.57 -8.34
N GLY A 81 -17.63 -9.85 -8.67
CA GLY A 81 -17.31 -8.54 -8.09
C GLY A 81 -16.90 -8.60 -6.62
N GLN A 82 -16.56 -9.78 -6.09
CA GLN A 82 -16.19 -9.98 -4.69
C GLN A 82 -14.75 -10.46 -4.55
N THR A 83 -14.00 -9.83 -3.65
CA THR A 83 -12.62 -10.21 -3.36
C THR A 83 -12.58 -11.52 -2.57
N SER A 84 -11.47 -12.23 -2.73
CA SER A 84 -11.19 -13.52 -2.09
C SER A 84 -9.70 -13.62 -1.78
N PRO A 85 -9.25 -14.64 -1.03
CA PRO A 85 -7.81 -14.84 -0.79
C PRO A 85 -6.99 -14.94 -2.09
N THR A 86 -7.58 -15.42 -3.20
CA THR A 86 -6.91 -15.49 -4.51
C THR A 86 -7.04 -14.18 -5.30
N TYR A 87 -8.19 -13.52 -5.24
CA TYR A 87 -8.44 -12.22 -5.88
C TYR A 87 -8.48 -11.13 -4.80
N GLN A 88 -7.29 -10.77 -4.32
CA GLN A 88 -7.08 -9.79 -3.25
C GLN A 88 -7.29 -8.34 -3.71
N VAL A 89 -7.63 -8.09 -4.97
CA VAL A 89 -8.03 -6.79 -5.49
C VAL A 89 -9.23 -7.01 -6.41
N LYS A 90 -10.22 -6.11 -6.38
CA LYS A 90 -11.46 -6.28 -7.13
C LYS A 90 -11.22 -6.29 -8.63
N ASP A 91 -10.45 -5.34 -9.13
CA ASP A 91 -10.23 -5.11 -10.56
C ASP A 91 -9.03 -4.18 -10.76
N ALA A 92 -8.63 -4.00 -12.01
CA ALA A 92 -7.53 -3.10 -12.37
C ALA A 92 -7.79 -1.63 -11.97
N ALA A 93 -9.05 -1.19 -11.94
CA ALA A 93 -9.40 0.18 -11.59
C ALA A 93 -9.20 0.44 -10.07
N ALA A 94 -9.52 -0.54 -9.23
CA ALA A 94 -9.23 -0.54 -7.80
C ALA A 94 -7.72 -0.45 -7.56
N PHE A 95 -6.93 -1.34 -8.20
CA PHE A 95 -5.48 -1.37 -8.07
C PHE A 95 -4.83 -0.03 -8.48
N ASN A 96 -5.29 0.56 -9.59
CA ASN A 96 -4.75 1.82 -10.09
C ASN A 96 -4.91 2.97 -9.09
N LYS A 97 -5.96 2.97 -8.25
CA LYS A 97 -6.19 4.04 -7.25
C LYS A 97 -5.14 4.04 -6.15
N TRP A 98 -4.50 2.91 -5.86
CA TRP A 98 -3.42 2.84 -4.86
C TRP A 98 -2.19 3.66 -5.29
N TRP A 99 -1.97 3.81 -6.59
CA TRP A 99 -0.73 4.39 -7.15
C TRP A 99 -0.97 5.69 -7.93
N ASN A 100 -2.22 6.13 -8.07
CA ASN A 100 -2.60 7.28 -8.89
C ASN A 100 -2.88 8.54 -8.05
N SER A 101 -1.95 9.50 -8.06
CA SER A 101 -2.09 10.77 -7.32
C SER A 101 -3.19 11.70 -7.86
N SER A 102 -3.81 11.38 -9.01
CA SER A 102 -4.99 12.10 -9.48
C SER A 102 -6.28 11.62 -8.80
N TRP A 103 -6.26 10.47 -8.12
CA TRP A 103 -7.37 10.03 -7.30
C TRP A 103 -7.40 10.86 -6.01
N PRO A 104 -8.53 11.52 -5.65
CA PRO A 104 -8.60 12.39 -4.47
C PRO A 104 -8.29 11.70 -3.13
N GLY A 105 -8.41 10.37 -3.09
CA GLY A 105 -8.08 9.56 -1.92
C GLY A 105 -6.69 8.96 -1.96
N GLN A 106 -5.80 9.41 -2.84
CA GLN A 106 -4.40 8.99 -2.83
C GLN A 106 -3.48 10.20 -2.67
N ASP A 107 -2.85 10.32 -1.50
CA ASP A 107 -1.89 11.38 -1.21
C ASP A 107 -0.44 10.85 -1.32
N PRO A 108 0.37 11.35 -2.27
CA PRO A 108 1.78 10.97 -2.35
C PRO A 108 2.61 11.81 -1.36
N ILE A 109 3.19 11.15 -0.37
CA ILE A 109 4.01 11.77 0.68
C ILE A 109 5.45 11.31 0.52
N LYS A 110 6.36 12.25 0.21
CA LYS A 110 7.79 11.94 0.11
C LYS A 110 8.38 11.74 1.50
N ILE A 111 9.06 10.62 1.71
CA ILE A 111 9.76 10.31 2.95
C ILE A 111 11.22 9.89 2.68
N TYR A 112 12.00 9.83 3.76
CA TYR A 112 13.35 9.27 3.74
C TYR A 112 13.42 8.10 4.71
N LEU A 113 13.70 6.91 4.18
CA LEU A 113 13.83 5.68 4.97
C LEU A 113 15.29 5.49 5.39
N SER A 114 15.54 5.54 6.69
CA SER A 114 16.86 5.26 7.26
C SER A 114 16.99 3.75 7.52
N LEU A 115 17.79 3.08 6.68
CA LEU A 115 18.11 1.67 6.84
C LEU A 115 19.35 1.49 7.73
N ASN A 116 19.24 0.61 8.71
CA ASN A 116 20.33 0.21 9.59
C ASN A 116 21.08 -1.00 9.01
N LEU A 117 22.41 -1.00 9.12
CA LEU A 117 23.22 -2.17 8.77
C LEU A 117 23.16 -3.16 9.93
N ASP A 118 22.59 -4.33 9.69
CA ASP A 118 22.84 -5.49 10.53
C ASP A 118 24.25 -6.01 10.24
N LYS A 119 25.14 -5.92 11.24
CA LYS A 119 26.55 -6.34 11.12
C LYS A 119 26.72 -7.86 11.08
N ASN A 120 25.72 -8.62 11.51
CA ASN A 120 25.78 -10.08 11.53
C ASN A 120 25.44 -10.65 10.15
N THR A 121 24.45 -10.08 9.46
CA THR A 121 24.00 -10.52 8.14
C THR A 121 24.58 -9.70 7.00
N GLY A 122 25.05 -8.48 7.27
CA GLY A 122 25.49 -7.52 6.26
C GLY A 122 24.33 -6.83 5.51
N LEU A 123 23.08 -7.04 5.95
CA LEU A 123 21.90 -6.49 5.29
C LEU A 123 21.55 -5.10 5.84
N TYR A 124 21.07 -4.22 4.96
CA TYR A 124 20.46 -2.96 5.36
C TYR A 124 18.94 -3.13 5.46
N GLY A 125 18.36 -2.80 6.62
CA GLY A 125 16.92 -2.96 6.84
C GLY A 125 16.32 -1.98 7.84
N ILE A 126 15.00 -1.93 7.87
CA ILE A 126 14.19 -1.38 8.96
C ILE A 126 13.47 -2.58 9.56
N ASP A 127 13.86 -2.95 10.77
CA ASP A 127 13.26 -4.03 11.54
C ASP A 127 12.58 -3.41 12.76
N THR A 128 11.28 -3.18 12.65
CA THR A 128 10.46 -2.55 13.69
C THR A 128 9.09 -3.23 13.71
N ASN A 129 8.57 -3.46 14.92
CA ASN A 129 7.23 -4.00 15.12
C ASN A 129 6.12 -2.95 14.89
N ALA A 130 6.50 -1.69 14.63
CA ALA A 130 5.57 -0.58 14.36
C ALA A 130 6.17 0.31 13.27
N PHE A 131 5.69 0.15 12.03
CA PHE A 131 6.10 0.94 10.87
C PHE A 131 4.94 1.78 10.35
N TYR A 132 4.83 3.01 10.86
CA TYR A 132 3.79 3.98 10.47
C TYR A 132 4.45 5.29 10.02
N PRO A 133 5.09 5.31 8.83
CA PRO A 133 5.99 6.39 8.42
C PRO A 133 5.29 7.73 8.16
N ILE A 134 3.97 7.74 8.09
CA ILE A 134 3.13 8.90 7.79
C ILE A 134 2.00 9.08 8.82
N GLU A 135 2.21 8.62 10.04
CA GLU A 135 1.27 8.86 11.13
C GLU A 135 0.96 10.35 11.25
N ASN A 136 -0.31 10.66 11.54
CA ASN A 136 -0.84 12.03 11.65
C ASN A 136 -0.84 12.82 10.32
N GLN A 137 -0.63 12.14 9.19
CA GLN A 137 -0.70 12.71 7.84
C GLN A 137 -1.64 11.87 6.97
N GLY A 138 -2.05 12.42 5.82
CA GLY A 138 -2.93 11.72 4.88
C GLY A 138 -4.28 11.37 5.52
N TRP A 139 -4.85 10.21 5.21
CA TRP A 139 -6.20 9.78 5.52
C TRP A 139 -6.30 8.61 6.50
N GLY A 140 -5.20 7.89 6.75
CA GLY A 140 -5.22 6.60 7.45
C GLY A 140 -5.42 6.66 8.96
N ASN A 141 -5.30 7.83 9.60
CA ASN A 141 -5.57 8.05 11.01
C ASN A 141 -7.08 8.28 11.28
N ASN A 142 -7.93 7.36 10.84
CA ASN A 142 -9.38 7.57 10.83
C ASN A 142 -10.18 6.81 11.91
N GLN A 143 -9.53 5.96 12.71
CA GLN A 143 -10.21 5.25 13.79
C GLN A 143 -10.21 6.13 15.04
N ASN A 144 -11.38 6.40 15.61
CA ASN A 144 -11.52 7.15 16.86
C ASN A 144 -11.06 6.30 18.07
N ILE A 145 -9.84 5.79 18.05
CA ILE A 145 -9.22 4.97 19.10
C ILE A 145 -7.89 5.59 19.51
N GLU A 146 -7.41 5.27 20.71
CA GLU A 146 -6.21 5.87 21.31
C GLU A 146 -4.91 5.49 20.57
N GLU A 147 -4.91 4.41 19.78
CA GLU A 147 -3.81 3.95 18.91
C GLU A 147 -4.20 4.06 17.42
N ASN A 148 -4.37 5.30 16.95
CA ASN A 148 -4.85 5.60 15.61
C ASN A 148 -3.70 5.68 14.58
N HIS A 149 -3.17 4.53 14.21
CA HIS A 149 -2.11 4.43 13.21
C HIS A 149 -2.63 4.55 11.77
N ASN A 150 -1.77 5.00 10.87
CA ASN A 150 -2.06 4.98 9.44
C ASN A 150 -1.79 3.58 8.87
N TYR A 151 -2.83 2.80 8.57
CA TYR A 151 -2.71 1.47 7.98
C TYR A 151 -2.91 1.45 6.45
N GLY A 152 -3.46 2.52 5.89
CA GLY A 152 -3.93 2.55 4.51
C GLY A 152 -2.87 3.17 3.59
N PHE A 153 -1.75 2.48 3.35
CA PHE A 153 -0.72 3.03 2.48
C PHE A 153 0.04 1.97 1.68
N CYS A 154 0.67 2.41 0.60
CA CYS A 154 1.70 1.65 -0.12
C CYS A 154 3.02 2.42 -0.11
N VAL A 155 4.16 1.73 -0.19
CA VAL A 155 5.49 2.37 -0.25
C VAL A 155 6.13 2.10 -1.61
N GLU A 156 6.53 3.16 -2.31
CA GLU A 156 7.29 3.09 -3.56
C GLU A 156 8.73 3.57 -3.32
N VAL A 157 9.70 2.71 -3.61
CA VAL A 157 11.14 3.01 -3.52
C VAL A 157 11.79 2.70 -4.85
N HIS A 158 12.53 3.67 -5.39
CA HIS A 158 13.40 3.44 -6.54
C HIS A 158 14.86 3.50 -6.08
N GLY A 159 15.57 2.39 -6.22
CA GLY A 159 16.98 2.26 -5.89
C GLY A 159 17.84 2.03 -7.11
N ALA A 160 19.11 2.42 -7.03
CA ALA A 160 20.16 1.98 -7.94
C ALA A 160 21.33 1.48 -7.09
N PHE A 161 21.94 0.39 -7.51
CA PHE A 161 23.11 -0.18 -6.85
C PHE A 161 24.08 -0.72 -7.89
N ILE A 162 25.35 -0.84 -7.50
CA ILE A 162 26.36 -1.48 -8.34
C ILE A 162 26.06 -2.97 -8.33
N PHE A 163 25.61 -3.49 -9.47
CA PHE A 163 25.33 -4.90 -9.62
C PHE A 163 26.63 -5.70 -9.50
N ASN A 164 26.68 -6.57 -8.49
CA ASN A 164 27.71 -7.58 -8.34
C ASN A 164 27.07 -8.94 -8.67
N ARG A 165 27.62 -9.66 -9.65
CA ARG A 165 27.10 -10.96 -10.10
C ARG A 165 27.01 -12.02 -8.99
N SER A 166 27.82 -11.87 -7.94
CA SER A 166 27.82 -12.78 -6.79
C SER A 166 26.98 -12.27 -5.62
N ALA A 167 26.31 -11.12 -5.73
CA ALA A 167 25.48 -10.60 -4.66
C ALA A 167 24.15 -11.33 -4.58
N THR A 168 23.74 -11.67 -3.37
CA THR A 168 22.38 -12.10 -3.05
C THR A 168 21.57 -10.88 -2.62
N LEU A 169 20.37 -10.75 -3.16
CA LEU A 169 19.39 -9.75 -2.70
C LEU A 169 18.33 -10.47 -1.87
N THR A 170 18.17 -10.02 -0.62
CA THR A 170 17.16 -10.54 0.31
C THR A 170 16.18 -9.44 0.61
N PHE A 171 14.89 -9.76 0.59
CA PHE A 171 13.81 -8.84 0.87
C PHE A 171 12.80 -9.48 1.79
N THR A 172 12.31 -8.70 2.74
CA THR A 172 11.33 -9.11 3.75
C THR A 172 10.32 -7.99 3.92
N GLY A 173 9.06 -8.35 4.07
CA GLY A 173 7.95 -7.42 4.29
C GLY A 173 6.83 -8.13 5.03
N ASP A 174 6.00 -7.36 5.72
CA ASP A 174 4.88 -7.85 6.52
C ASP A 174 3.64 -8.17 5.67
N ASP A 175 3.36 -7.38 4.62
CA ASP A 175 2.28 -7.63 3.66
C ASP A 175 2.53 -6.98 2.28
N ASP A 176 2.01 -7.64 1.24
CA ASP A 176 2.26 -7.54 -0.21
C ASP A 176 3.54 -6.80 -0.68
N LEU A 177 4.48 -7.57 -1.26
CA LEU A 177 5.77 -7.08 -1.76
C LEU A 177 5.97 -7.37 -3.26
N TRP A 178 6.35 -6.34 -4.02
CA TRP A 178 6.76 -6.47 -5.42
C TRP A 178 8.13 -5.85 -5.66
N ILE A 179 8.96 -6.55 -6.45
CA ILE A 179 10.35 -6.17 -6.74
C ILE A 179 10.61 -6.43 -8.21
N PHE A 180 11.22 -5.44 -8.86
CA PHE A 180 11.53 -5.41 -10.29
C PHE A 180 13.01 -5.10 -10.52
#